data_AF-A0A2A8BJ23-F1
#
_entry.id   AF-A0A2A8BJ23-F1
#
_cell.length_a   1.000
_cell.length_b   1.000
_cell.length_c   1.000
_cell.angle_alpha   90.00
_cell.angle_beta   90.00
_cell.angle_gamma   90.00
#
_symmetry.space_group_name_H-M   'P 1'
#
loop_
_entity.id
_entity.type
_entity.pdbx_description
1 polymer ?
#
loop_
_entity_poly.entity_id
_entity_poly.type
_entity_poly.pdbx_seq_one_letter_code
_entity_poly.pdbx_strand_id
1 'polypeptide(L)'
;MPEFPLKGLQHTLLDRYDFMETEINISTDGNLEGKTKTWTYSNTHGFIGSVIVFLTDSSNTILYTTRPKSYKVDSVSYTKEFSDQDPTVRTNRIDIWNEQIPEDILKHAINYAIYHSYDPSPSPTIEHFLTPFNQRGKTDDRRDDKQRPVIKH
;
A
#
# COMPACT_ATOMS: atom_id res chain seq x y z
N MET A 1 12.16 -14.22 19.59
CA MET A 1 12.58 -14.23 18.17
C MET A 1 11.39 -13.79 17.33
N PRO A 2 11.60 -13.05 16.24
CA PRO A 2 10.54 -12.80 15.27
C PRO A 2 9.96 -14.12 14.77
N GLU A 3 8.63 -14.22 14.69
CA GLU A 3 7.96 -15.36 14.10
C GLU A 3 7.82 -15.11 12.59
N PHE A 4 8.54 -15.90 11.80
CA PHE A 4 8.47 -15.86 10.34
C PHE A 4 7.78 -17.13 9.82
N PRO A 5 7.04 -17.05 8.71
CA PRO A 5 6.87 -15.86 7.85
C PRO A 5 5.95 -14.80 8.45
N LEU A 6 6.30 -13.52 8.25
CA LEU A 6 5.37 -12.43 8.54
C LEU A 6 4.41 -12.31 7.37
N LYS A 7 3.11 -12.46 7.65
CA LYS A 7 2.05 -12.38 6.66
C LYS A 7 1.10 -11.25 6.98
N GLY A 8 0.64 -10.56 5.93
CA GLY A 8 -0.29 -9.46 6.11
C GLY A 8 -1.24 -9.26 4.95
N LEU A 9 -2.39 -8.68 5.28
CA LEU A 9 -3.39 -8.25 4.33
C LEU A 9 -3.94 -6.91 4.81
N GLN A 10 -4.00 -5.94 3.91
CA GLN A 10 -4.66 -4.67 4.16
C GLN A 10 -5.59 -4.36 3.00
N HIS A 11 -6.82 -3.95 3.31
CA HIS A 11 -7.80 -3.45 2.35
C HIS A 11 -8.09 -1.99 2.69
N THR A 12 -8.19 -1.12 1.69
CA THR A 12 -8.38 0.32 1.91
C THR A 12 -9.28 0.91 0.83
N LEU A 13 -10.32 1.61 1.28
CA LEU A 13 -11.10 2.54 0.49
C LEU A 13 -10.33 3.87 0.45
N LEU A 14 -9.79 4.24 -0.71
CA LEU A 14 -9.01 5.47 -0.89
C LEU A 14 -9.89 6.69 -1.14
N ASP A 15 -10.92 6.51 -1.98
CA ASP A 15 -11.99 7.47 -2.21
C ASP A 15 -13.32 6.71 -2.41
N ARG A 16 -14.43 7.40 -2.66
CA ARG A 16 -15.80 6.86 -2.74
C ARG A 16 -15.94 5.56 -3.54
N TYR A 17 -15.14 5.39 -4.60
CA TYR A 17 -15.18 4.23 -5.49
C TYR A 17 -13.82 3.59 -5.73
N ASP A 18 -12.77 4.05 -5.07
CA ASP A 18 -11.38 3.66 -5.37
C ASP A 18 -10.81 2.83 -4.23
N PHE A 19 -10.21 1.69 -4.57
CA PHE A 19 -9.82 0.68 -3.60
C PHE A 19 -8.43 0.12 -3.89
N MET A 20 -7.72 -0.18 -2.81
CA MET A 20 -6.50 -0.98 -2.85
C MET A 20 -6.55 -2.08 -1.81
N GLU A 21 -6.02 -3.23 -2.17
CA GLU A 21 -5.78 -4.35 -1.28
C GLU A 21 -4.38 -4.89 -1.51
N THR A 22 -3.61 -5.09 -0.45
CA THR A 22 -2.27 -5.66 -0.57
C THR A 22 -2.11 -6.80 0.42
N GLU A 23 -1.71 -7.95 -0.10
CA GLU A 23 -1.21 -9.08 0.65
C GLU A 23 0.32 -9.06 0.64
N ILE A 24 0.95 -9.36 1.78
CA ILE A 24 2.40 -9.50 1.89
C ILE A 24 2.77 -10.83 2.55
N ASN A 25 3.91 -11.36 2.14
CA ASN A 25 4.56 -12.50 2.77
C ASN A 25 6.07 -12.22 2.85
N ILE A 26 6.62 -12.21 4.06
CA ILE A 26 8.05 -12.02 4.30
C ILE A 26 8.61 -13.32 4.84
N SER A 27 9.51 -13.94 4.08
CA SER A 27 10.19 -15.17 4.48
C SER A 27 11.38 -14.90 5.41
N THR A 28 11.88 -15.97 6.03
CA THR A 28 13.03 -15.95 6.96
C THR A 28 14.32 -15.43 6.34
N ASP A 29 14.47 -15.52 5.01
CA ASP A 29 15.62 -15.04 4.25
C ASP A 29 15.48 -13.60 3.74
N GLY A 30 14.38 -12.93 4.09
CA GLY A 30 14.16 -11.52 3.77
C GLY A 30 13.49 -11.24 2.44
N ASN A 31 13.07 -12.27 1.70
CA ASN A 31 12.26 -12.04 0.51
C ASN A 31 10.85 -11.59 0.92
N LEU A 32 10.55 -10.32 0.67
CA LEU A 32 9.20 -9.78 0.78
C LEU A 32 8.53 -9.91 -0.57
N GLU A 33 7.48 -10.72 -0.62
CA GLU A 33 6.55 -10.80 -1.75
C GLU A 33 5.30 -9.99 -1.42
N GLY A 34 4.91 -9.11 -2.33
CA GLY A 34 3.69 -8.31 -2.24
C GLY A 34 2.78 -8.56 -3.43
N LYS A 35 1.49 -8.69 -3.18
CA LYS A 35 0.45 -8.78 -4.19
C LYS A 35 -0.57 -7.68 -3.94
N THR A 36 -0.61 -6.71 -4.85
CA THR A 36 -1.50 -5.54 -4.73
C THR A 36 -2.59 -5.62 -5.78
N LYS A 37 -3.85 -5.55 -5.34
CA LYS A 37 -5.02 -5.36 -6.17
C LYS A 37 -5.44 -3.89 -6.10
N THR A 38 -5.61 -3.28 -7.26
CA THR A 38 -6.05 -1.88 -7.41
C THR A 38 -7.31 -1.88 -8.28
N TRP A 39 -8.41 -1.30 -7.80
CA TRP A 39 -9.64 -1.26 -8.60
C TRP A 39 -10.54 -0.07 -8.26
N THR A 40 -11.34 0.33 -9.25
CA THR A 40 -12.37 1.35 -9.10
C THR A 40 -13.74 0.83 -9.55
N TYR A 41 -14.81 1.25 -8.87
CA TYR A 41 -16.19 1.13 -9.35
C TYR A 41 -16.66 2.38 -10.10
N SER A 42 -15.81 3.39 -10.24
CA SER A 42 -16.14 4.60 -10.98
C SER A 42 -16.18 4.31 -12.48
N ASN A 43 -17.31 4.64 -13.09
CA ASN A 43 -17.42 4.59 -14.54
C ASN A 43 -16.78 5.82 -15.20
N THR A 44 -16.58 6.93 -14.48
CA THR A 44 -16.25 8.25 -15.06
C THR A 44 -14.82 8.71 -14.82
N HIS A 45 -14.07 8.08 -13.93
CA HIS A 45 -12.66 8.37 -13.69
C HIS A 45 -11.89 7.12 -13.29
N GLY A 46 -10.60 7.10 -13.61
CA GLY A 46 -9.64 6.18 -13.03
C GLY A 46 -8.89 6.83 -11.88
N PHE A 47 -7.95 6.11 -11.27
CA PHE A 47 -7.07 6.66 -10.25
C PHE A 47 -5.69 6.00 -10.28
N ILE A 48 -4.75 6.65 -9.61
CA ILE A 48 -3.43 6.10 -9.31
C ILE A 48 -3.37 5.94 -7.79
N GLY A 49 -3.15 4.70 -7.36
CA GLY A 49 -2.98 4.34 -5.96
C GLY A 49 -1.55 3.89 -5.71
N SER A 50 -1.03 4.18 -4.53
CA SER A 50 0.32 3.81 -4.14
C SER A 50 0.33 3.00 -2.85
N VAL A 51 1.23 2.01 -2.75
CA VAL A 51 1.45 1.19 -1.56
C VAL A 51 2.89 1.30 -1.07
N ILE A 52 3.05 1.32 0.25
CA ILE A 52 4.33 1.16 0.95
C ILE A 52 4.15 0.19 2.12
N VAL A 53 5.21 -0.56 2.43
CA VAL A 53 5.26 -1.44 3.60
C VAL A 53 6.35 -0.97 4.56
N PHE A 54 5.97 -0.86 5.83
CA PHE A 54 6.86 -0.55 6.94
C PHE A 54 7.12 -1.82 7.73
N LEU A 55 8.37 -2.05 8.13
CA LEU A 55 8.72 -3.03 9.15
C LEU A 55 9.06 -2.30 10.43
N THR A 56 8.55 -2.79 11.55
CA THR A 56 8.80 -2.17 12.85
C THR A 56 9.27 -3.17 13.89
N ASP A 57 9.95 -2.66 14.91
CA ASP A 57 10.25 -3.42 16.12
C ASP A 57 8.99 -3.61 16.99
N SER A 58 9.18 -4.19 18.19
CA SER A 58 8.12 -4.38 19.20
C SER A 58 7.59 -3.08 19.80
N SER A 59 8.33 -1.97 19.66
CA SER A 59 7.95 -0.64 20.12
C SER A 59 7.32 0.21 19.01
N ASN A 60 7.06 -0.38 17.83
CA ASN A 60 6.55 0.27 16.64
C ASN A 60 7.51 1.32 16.04
N THR A 61 8.80 1.22 16.32
CA THR A 61 9.83 2.02 15.64
C THR A 61 10.01 1.49 14.23
N ILE A 62 9.95 2.37 13.23
CA ILE A 62 10.20 1.99 11.83
C ILE A 62 11.68 1.62 11.68
N LEU A 63 11.92 0.37 11.28
CA LEU A 63 13.26 -0.15 10.98
C LEU A 63 13.55 -0.09 9.48
N TYR A 64 12.52 -0.27 8.66
CA TYR A 64 12.65 -0.35 7.21
C TYR A 64 11.38 0.08 6.50
N THR A 65 11.55 0.59 5.29
CA THR A 65 10.49 0.99 4.37
C THR A 65 10.78 0.44 2.99
N THR A 66 9.80 -0.20 2.37
CA THR A 66 9.93 -0.58 0.94
C THR A 66 9.98 0.66 0.07
N ARG A 67 10.45 0.51 -1.17
CA ARG A 67 10.17 1.53 -2.19
C ARG A 67 8.66 1.61 -2.42
N PRO A 68 8.08 2.83 -2.47
CA PRO A 68 6.71 2.99 -2.91
C PRO A 68 6.43 2.31 -4.25
N LYS A 69 5.29 1.65 -4.38
CA LYS A 69 4.80 1.08 -5.64
C LYS A 69 3.50 1.77 -6.02
N SER A 70 3.39 2.23 -7.26
CA SER A 70 2.20 2.94 -7.77
C SER A 70 1.55 2.16 -8.90
N TYR A 71 0.23 2.09 -8.86
CA TYR A 71 -0.58 1.37 -9.84
C TYR A 71 -1.73 2.24 -10.30
N LYS A 72 -1.94 2.28 -11.61
CA LYS A 72 -3.01 3.04 -12.26
C LYS A 72 -4.11 2.10 -12.73
N VAL A 73 -5.36 2.50 -12.51
CA VAL A 73 -6.53 1.96 -13.20
C VAL A 73 -7.25 3.08 -13.93
N ASP A 74 -7.85 2.74 -15.06
CA ASP A 74 -8.61 3.69 -15.90
C ASP A 74 -10.13 3.48 -15.71
N SER A 75 -10.94 4.42 -16.20
CA SER A 75 -12.40 4.34 -16.14
C SER A 75 -13.00 3.67 -17.38
N VAL A 76 -14.20 3.11 -17.23
CA VAL A 76 -14.99 2.49 -18.33
C VAL A 76 -15.46 3.51 -19.38
N SER A 77 -15.68 4.77 -19.01
CA SER A 77 -16.23 5.79 -19.93
C SER A 77 -15.18 6.39 -20.87
N TYR A 78 -13.90 6.42 -20.47
CA TYR A 78 -12.81 6.89 -21.34
C TYR A 78 -12.46 5.88 -22.46
N THR A 79 -13.04 4.68 -22.45
CA THR A 79 -12.61 3.56 -23.30
C THR A 79 -13.56 3.21 -24.44
N LYS A 80 -14.61 4.01 -24.71
CA LYS A 80 -15.57 3.68 -25.78
C LYS A 80 -14.98 3.77 -27.19
N GLU A 81 -13.85 4.44 -27.39
CA GLU A 81 -13.26 4.65 -28.71
C GLU A 81 -12.12 3.66 -29.08
N PHE A 82 -11.55 2.92 -28.11
CA PHE A 82 -10.43 2.02 -28.36
C PHE A 82 -10.40 0.81 -27.41
N SER A 83 -10.92 -0.34 -27.83
CA SER A 83 -10.20 -1.64 -27.77
C SER A 83 -11.11 -2.87 -27.76
N ASP A 84 -10.66 -3.91 -28.46
CA ASP A 84 -11.08 -5.32 -28.36
C ASP A 84 -10.67 -6.00 -27.02
N GLN A 85 -10.53 -5.24 -25.93
CA GLN A 85 -10.19 -5.77 -24.59
C GLN A 85 -11.38 -5.68 -23.64
N ASP A 86 -11.53 -6.68 -22.79
CA ASP A 86 -12.55 -6.74 -21.76
C ASP A 86 -12.45 -5.51 -20.83
N PRO A 87 -13.52 -4.69 -20.72
CA PRO A 87 -13.53 -3.47 -19.91
C PRO A 87 -13.27 -3.73 -18.41
N THR A 88 -13.42 -4.97 -17.93
CA THR A 88 -13.11 -5.35 -16.54
C THR A 88 -11.61 -5.36 -16.22
N VAL A 89 -10.74 -5.49 -17.24
CA VAL A 89 -9.28 -5.55 -17.06
C VAL A 89 -8.67 -4.17 -16.81
N ARG A 90 -9.38 -3.08 -17.16
CA ARG A 90 -8.86 -1.70 -17.05
C ARG A 90 -9.23 -1.00 -15.75
N THR A 91 -10.34 -1.39 -15.15
CA THR A 91 -10.82 -0.87 -13.85
C THR A 91 -10.33 -1.70 -12.66
N ASN A 92 -9.69 -2.85 -12.91
CA ASN A 92 -9.23 -3.78 -11.88
C ASN A 92 -7.93 -4.45 -12.33
N ARG A 93 -6.90 -4.34 -11.50
CA ARG A 93 -5.57 -4.88 -11.76
C ARG A 93 -5.02 -5.59 -10.54
N ILE A 94 -4.19 -6.62 -10.79
CA ILE A 94 -3.39 -7.29 -9.79
C ILE A 94 -1.92 -7.18 -10.23
N ASP A 95 -1.08 -6.67 -9.35
CA ASP A 95 0.35 -6.50 -9.55
C ASP A 95 1.12 -7.27 -8.47
N ILE A 96 2.09 -8.09 -8.88
CA ILE A 96 2.99 -8.83 -8.00
C ILE A 96 4.34 -8.12 -7.99
N TRP A 97 4.91 -7.93 -6.81
CA TRP A 97 6.19 -7.26 -6.63
C TRP A 97 6.98 -7.93 -5.52
N ASN A 98 8.30 -7.76 -5.55
CA ASN A 98 9.20 -8.27 -4.53
C ASN A 98 10.22 -7.22 -4.10
N GLU A 99 10.74 -7.40 -2.90
CA GLU A 99 11.82 -6.59 -2.35
C GLU A 99 12.65 -7.42 -1.37
N GLN A 100 13.97 -7.21 -1.37
CA GLN A 100 14.87 -7.89 -0.45
C GLN A 100 15.09 -7.03 0.80
N ILE A 101 14.71 -7.56 1.97
CA ILE A 101 14.95 -6.91 3.26
C ILE A 101 16.35 -7.32 3.75
N PRO A 102 17.17 -6.36 4.22
CA PRO A 102 18.46 -6.66 4.82
C PRO A 102 18.36 -7.56 6.07
N GLU A 103 19.30 -8.48 6.23
CA GLU A 103 19.29 -9.47 7.33
C GLU A 103 19.36 -8.81 8.73
N ASP A 104 20.07 -7.70 8.85
CA ASP A 104 20.16 -6.91 10.08
C ASP A 104 18.79 -6.34 10.50
N ILE A 105 17.97 -5.93 9.54
CA ILE A 105 16.59 -5.49 9.80
C ILE A 105 15.71 -6.66 10.23
N LEU A 106 15.79 -7.81 9.55
CA LEU A 106 14.95 -8.99 9.84
C LEU A 106 15.10 -9.50 11.28
N LYS A 107 16.30 -9.40 11.85
CA LYS A 107 16.56 -9.81 13.24
C LYS A 107 15.76 -9.00 14.26
N HIS A 108 15.33 -7.81 13.88
CA HIS A 108 14.63 -6.85 14.74
C HIS A 108 13.19 -6.58 14.32
N ALA A 109 12.81 -6.88 13.08
CA ALA A 109 11.46 -6.72 12.57
C ALA A 109 10.51 -7.71 13.25
N ILE A 110 9.51 -7.18 13.96
CA ILE A 110 8.50 -7.97 14.68
C ILE A 110 7.11 -7.71 14.11
N ASN A 111 6.81 -6.47 13.73
CA ASN A 111 5.52 -6.08 13.17
C ASN A 111 5.68 -5.47 11.78
N TYR A 112 4.55 -5.26 11.10
CA TYR A 112 4.49 -4.53 9.85
C TYR A 112 3.30 -3.56 9.80
N ALA A 113 3.37 -2.61 8.87
CA ALA A 113 2.23 -1.82 8.46
C ALA A 113 2.20 -1.69 6.93
N ILE A 114 1.03 -1.90 6.35
CA ILE A 114 0.78 -1.66 4.92
C ILE A 114 -0.01 -0.37 4.82
N TYR A 115 0.47 0.59 4.04
CA TYR A 115 -0.22 1.85 3.83
C TYR A 115 -0.52 2.05 2.35
N HIS A 116 -1.78 2.36 2.07
CA HIS A 116 -2.26 2.75 0.76
C HIS A 116 -2.54 4.25 0.75
N SER A 117 -2.18 4.91 -0.34
CA SER A 117 -2.49 6.32 -0.58
C SER A 117 -3.11 6.50 -1.95
N TYR A 118 -4.01 7.47 -2.04
CA TYR A 118 -4.30 8.09 -3.33
C TYR A 118 -3.08 8.92 -3.74
N ASP A 119 -2.65 8.80 -4.98
CA ASP A 119 -1.47 9.52 -5.46
C ASP A 119 -1.70 10.05 -6.88
N PRO A 120 -1.98 11.35 -7.06
CA PRO A 120 -2.21 11.91 -8.39
C PRO A 120 -0.92 11.97 -9.24
N SER A 121 0.25 11.67 -8.66
CA SER A 121 1.54 11.68 -9.35
C SER A 121 2.12 10.26 -9.44
N PRO A 122 2.69 9.85 -10.58
CA PRO A 122 3.28 8.51 -10.74
C PRO A 122 4.62 8.32 -9.99
N SER A 123 5.01 9.24 -9.10
CA SER A 123 6.31 9.21 -8.41
C SER A 123 6.18 9.63 -6.94
N PRO A 124 5.54 8.78 -6.10
CA PRO A 124 5.51 9.01 -4.66
C PRO A 124 6.91 9.01 -4.07
N THR A 125 7.17 9.95 -3.15
CA THR A 125 8.32 9.90 -2.25
C THR A 125 7.93 9.26 -0.92
N ILE A 126 8.90 8.67 -0.21
CA ILE A 126 8.69 8.07 1.12
C ILE A 126 8.11 9.11 2.10
N GLU A 127 8.49 10.39 1.96
CA GLU A 127 7.99 11.50 2.78
C GLU A 127 6.47 11.65 2.76
N HIS A 128 5.82 11.38 1.61
CA HIS A 128 4.36 11.40 1.49
C HIS A 128 3.74 10.42 2.51
N PHE A 129 4.34 9.24 2.66
CA PHE A 129 3.85 8.19 3.55
C PHE A 129 4.20 8.37 5.02
N LEU A 130 5.23 9.17 5.33
CA LEU A 130 5.66 9.43 6.71
C LEU A 130 4.89 10.59 7.37
N THR A 131 4.22 11.43 6.57
CA THR A 131 3.47 12.59 7.07
C THR A 131 2.44 12.21 8.16
N PRO A 132 1.65 11.13 8.04
CA PRO A 132 0.72 10.71 9.10
C PRO A 132 1.41 10.19 10.37
N PHE A 133 2.64 9.67 10.27
CA PHE A 133 3.38 9.17 11.43
C PHE A 133 4.05 10.30 12.23
N ASN A 134 4.53 11.34 11.55
CA ASN A 134 5.21 12.50 12.15
C ASN A 134 4.25 13.49 12.86
N GLN A 135 2.95 13.45 12.56
CA GLN A 135 1.96 14.31 13.22
C GLN A 135 1.52 13.81 14.61
N ARG A 136 1.95 12.62 15.06
CA ARG A 136 1.66 12.10 16.41
C ARG A 136 2.20 12.98 17.55
N GLY A 137 3.11 13.92 17.26
CA GLY A 137 3.73 14.81 18.26
C GLY A 137 3.10 16.21 18.41
N LYS A 138 2.07 16.57 17.62
CA LYS A 138 1.41 17.89 17.71
C LYS A 138 -0.10 17.73 17.76
N THR A 139 -0.61 17.72 19.00
CA THR A 139 -2.00 17.94 19.46
C THR A 139 -3.10 18.11 18.40
N ASP A 140 -4.02 17.15 18.45
CA ASP A 140 -5.50 17.17 18.43
C ASP A 140 -6.31 18.23 17.63
N ASP A 141 -7.46 17.75 17.19
CA ASP A 141 -8.66 18.48 16.74
C ASP A 141 -8.75 18.87 15.26
N ARG A 142 -9.05 17.87 14.41
CA ARG A 142 -10.10 17.92 13.37
C ARG A 142 -10.26 16.59 12.65
N ARG A 143 -11.52 16.27 12.38
CA ARG A 143 -12.05 15.07 11.73
C ARG A 143 -11.34 14.77 10.41
N ASP A 144 -10.70 13.61 10.31
CA ASP A 144 -10.79 12.71 9.16
C ASP A 144 -10.18 11.36 9.56
N ASP A 145 -11.06 10.41 9.86
CA ASP A 145 -10.68 9.05 10.30
C ASP A 145 -10.37 8.11 9.12
N LYS A 146 -9.98 8.68 7.97
CA LYS A 146 -9.69 7.94 6.75
C LYS A 146 -8.21 8.10 6.42
N GLN A 147 -7.38 7.20 6.94
CA GLN A 147 -5.96 6.91 6.58
C GLN A 147 -5.08 6.62 7.80
N ARG A 148 -5.60 5.98 8.86
CA ARG A 148 -4.70 5.51 9.93
C ARG A 148 -3.98 4.24 9.47
N PRO A 149 -2.64 4.20 9.42
CA PRO A 149 -1.92 2.94 9.26
C PRO A 149 -2.25 2.04 10.44
N VAL A 150 -2.89 0.89 10.15
CA VAL A 150 -3.14 -0.13 11.16
C VAL A 150 -1.87 -0.95 11.29
N ILE A 151 -1.16 -0.76 12.40
CA ILE A 151 -0.05 -1.63 12.76
C ILE A 151 -0.66 -2.95 13.18
N LYS A 152 -0.24 -4.04 12.53
CA LYS A 152 -0.72 -5.39 12.85
C LYS A 152 0.36 -6.14 13.60
N HIS A 153 -0.06 -6.73 14.72
CA HIS A 153 0.72 -7.60 15.60
C HIS A 153 0.71 -9.03 15.11
#